data_AF-A0A3M7J535-F1
#
_entry.id   AF-A0A3M7J535-F1
#
_cell.length_a   1.000
_cell.length_b   1.000
_cell.length_c   1.000
_cell.angle_alpha   90.00
_cell.angle_beta   90.00
_cell.angle_gamma   90.00
#
_symmetry.space_group_name_H-M   'P 1'
#
loop_
_entity.id
_entity.type
_entity.pdbx_description
1 polymer ?
#
loop_
_entity_poly.entity_id
_entity_poly.type
_entity_poly.pdbx_seq_one_letter_code
_entity_poly.pdbx_strand_id
1 'polypeptide(L)'
;MLNAKALSDLLSRNSDERLCKRWWIMTPNGTLLASTRPSDPKDLRKKVATYALAWQEYQQPANLEPNGQPEQEPSSKHALHTLIVELESSNFLVQRIQPDLLLVLEGGVPPRKKTFEPRTTAEGPDGEQLHSTSRAESTLGTSLLSKAESSRSTVSAGSVLGLHRRKLDAMAAAISSDFAQTGFKMPEENINNYF
;
A
#
# COMPACT_ATOMS: atom_id res chain seq x y z
N MET A 1 18.76 -5.09 14.98
CA MET A 1 18.40 -3.69 14.66
C MET A 1 18.24 -3.56 13.15
N LEU A 2 17.23 -2.82 12.68
CA LEU A 2 16.99 -2.61 11.25
C LEU A 2 18.09 -1.71 10.65
N ASN A 3 18.79 -2.20 9.62
CA ASN A 3 19.80 -1.39 8.92
C ASN A 3 19.15 -0.62 7.76
N ALA A 4 18.70 0.61 8.05
CA ALA A 4 18.04 1.47 7.07
C ALA A 4 18.90 1.75 5.82
N LYS A 5 20.23 1.80 5.96
CA LYS A 5 21.14 2.00 4.81
C LYS A 5 21.15 0.79 3.89
N ALA A 6 21.33 -0.40 4.43
CA ALA A 6 21.29 -1.64 3.65
C ALA A 6 19.93 -1.83 2.95
N LEU A 7 18.85 -1.46 3.65
CA LEU A 7 17.49 -1.50 3.10
C LEU A 7 17.33 -0.49 1.95
N SER A 8 17.76 0.75 2.13
CA SER A 8 17.80 1.75 1.05
C SER A 8 18.62 1.28 -0.16
N ASP A 9 19.75 0.60 0.06
CA ASP A 9 20.58 0.08 -1.01
C ASP A 9 19.90 -1.09 -1.74
N LEU A 10 19.22 -1.99 -1.01
CA LEU A 10 18.39 -3.06 -1.59
C LEU A 10 17.27 -2.49 -2.45
N LEU A 11 16.53 -1.51 -1.93
CA LEU A 11 15.44 -0.83 -2.64
C LEU A 11 15.95 -0.17 -3.92
N SER A 12 17.10 0.51 -3.86
CA SER A 12 17.68 1.21 -5.01
C SER A 12 18.18 0.26 -6.09
N ARG A 13 18.71 -0.92 -5.72
CA ARG A 13 19.13 -1.95 -6.69
C ARG A 13 17.97 -2.59 -7.43
N ASN A 14 16.76 -2.48 -6.90
CA ASN A 14 15.55 -3.04 -7.49
C ASN A 14 14.65 -1.97 -8.13
N SER A 15 15.13 -0.72 -8.25
CA SER A 15 14.46 0.33 -8.99
C SER A 15 14.97 0.45 -10.43
N ASP A 16 14.07 0.81 -11.33
CA ASP A 16 14.37 1.16 -12.72
C ASP A 16 13.45 2.28 -13.20
N GLU A 17 13.85 3.05 -14.20
CA GLU A 17 13.11 4.26 -14.61
C GLU A 17 11.73 3.98 -15.23
N ARG A 18 11.45 2.74 -15.64
CA ARG A 18 10.28 2.40 -16.47
C ARG A 18 9.22 1.64 -15.70
N LEU A 19 9.59 0.53 -15.07
CA LEU A 19 8.68 -0.39 -14.42
C LEU A 19 8.61 -0.11 -12.92
N CYS A 20 9.72 -0.23 -12.20
CA CYS A 20 9.78 -0.03 -10.76
C CYS A 20 10.48 1.29 -10.41
N LYS A 21 9.81 2.42 -10.63
CA LYS A 21 10.40 3.77 -10.52
C LYS A 21 10.98 4.07 -9.15
N ARG A 22 10.24 3.72 -8.09
CA ARG A 22 10.66 4.04 -6.72
C ARG A 22 10.07 3.06 -5.73
N TRP A 23 10.85 2.76 -4.71
CA TRP A 23 10.43 2.01 -3.55
C TRP A 23 10.64 2.81 -2.27
N TRP A 24 9.76 2.62 -1.29
CA TRP A 24 10.01 3.05 0.08
C TRP A 24 9.31 2.14 1.08
N ILE A 25 9.80 2.21 2.31
CA ILE A 25 9.25 1.51 3.46
C ILE A 25 8.86 2.55 4.49
N MET A 26 7.64 2.42 5.01
CA MET A 26 7.07 3.35 5.97
C MET A 26 6.23 2.61 7.02
N THR A 27 5.96 3.26 8.13
CA THR A 27 4.91 2.82 9.06
C THR A 27 3.53 3.23 8.52
N PRO A 28 2.43 2.59 8.97
CA PRO A 28 1.07 3.02 8.65
C PRO A 28 0.76 4.48 9.04
N ASN A 29 1.50 5.03 10.01
CA ASN A 29 1.37 6.42 10.47
C ASN A 29 2.15 7.43 9.59
N GLY A 30 2.84 6.96 8.54
CA GLY A 30 3.58 7.83 7.61
C GLY A 30 5.01 8.15 8.03
N THR A 31 5.61 7.39 8.95
CA THR A 31 7.05 7.51 9.26
C THR A 31 7.85 6.78 8.19
N LEU A 32 8.64 7.52 7.42
CA LEU A 32 9.54 6.96 6.39
C LEU A 32 10.77 6.31 7.04
N LEU A 33 11.04 5.04 6.71
CA LEU A 33 12.17 4.26 7.25
C LEU A 33 13.30 4.07 6.25
N ALA A 34 12.97 3.78 4.99
CA ALA A 34 13.94 3.62 3.91
C ALA A 34 13.32 3.97 2.56
N SER A 35 14.14 4.40 1.61
CA SER A 35 13.71 4.68 0.24
C SER A 35 14.81 4.42 -0.78
N THR A 36 14.40 4.28 -2.03
CA THR A 36 15.28 4.36 -3.21
C THR A 36 16.01 5.70 -3.26
N ARG A 37 17.28 5.69 -3.67
CA ARG A 37 18.12 6.87 -3.88
C ARG A 37 18.53 7.00 -5.36
N PRO A 38 18.65 8.23 -5.90
CA PRO A 38 18.34 9.51 -5.25
C PRO A 38 16.83 9.81 -5.23
N SER A 39 16.37 10.51 -4.19
CA SER A 39 14.97 10.96 -4.07
C SER A 39 14.92 12.40 -3.54
N ASP A 40 14.05 13.25 -4.12
CA ASP A 40 13.74 14.54 -3.51
C ASP A 40 12.97 14.33 -2.19
N PRO A 41 13.52 14.74 -1.03
CA PRO A 41 12.89 14.53 0.26
C PRO A 41 11.58 15.31 0.43
N LYS A 42 11.33 16.37 -0.36
CA LYS A 42 10.06 17.11 -0.30
C LYS A 42 8.94 16.33 -1.00
N ASP A 43 9.16 15.94 -2.25
CA ASP A 43 8.24 15.08 -3.01
C ASP A 43 7.95 13.76 -2.27
N LEU A 44 9.00 13.10 -1.77
CA LEU A 44 8.85 11.82 -1.10
C LEU A 44 8.00 11.93 0.18
N ARG A 45 8.22 12.95 1.02
CA ARG A 45 7.40 13.16 2.23
C ARG A 45 5.94 13.41 1.90
N LYS A 46 5.66 14.18 0.84
CA LYS A 46 4.29 14.40 0.38
C LYS A 46 3.62 13.08 -0.01
N LYS A 47 4.31 12.25 -0.80
CA LYS A 47 3.82 10.91 -1.20
C LYS A 47 3.59 10.02 0.02
N VAL A 48 4.55 9.93 0.93
CA VAL A 48 4.45 9.13 2.17
C VAL A 48 3.21 9.53 2.97
N ALA A 49 2.99 10.83 3.19
CA ALA A 49 1.81 11.31 3.89
C ALA A 49 0.51 10.94 3.16
N THR A 50 0.46 11.11 1.83
CA THR A 50 -0.72 10.75 1.01
C THR A 50 -1.06 9.26 1.14
N TYR A 51 -0.07 8.37 1.00
CA TYR A 51 -0.32 6.93 1.06
C TYR A 51 -0.54 6.40 2.47
N ALA A 52 0.00 7.05 3.50
CA ALA A 52 -0.33 6.74 4.89
C ALA A 52 -1.80 7.06 5.19
N LEU A 53 -2.27 8.25 4.81
CA LEU A 53 -3.68 8.64 4.97
C LEU A 53 -4.62 7.71 4.21
N ALA A 54 -4.30 7.41 2.95
CA ALA A 54 -5.08 6.45 2.16
C ALA A 54 -5.10 5.08 2.84
N TRP A 55 -3.95 4.56 3.28
CA TRP A 55 -3.89 3.28 3.98
C TRP A 55 -4.77 3.24 5.22
N GLN A 56 -4.72 4.29 6.05
CA GLN A 56 -5.52 4.40 7.27
C GLN A 56 -7.03 4.45 6.96
N GLU A 57 -7.44 5.17 5.91
CA GLU A 57 -8.83 5.26 5.46
C GLU A 57 -9.40 3.87 5.11
N TYR A 58 -8.67 3.07 4.33
CA TYR A 58 -9.08 1.73 3.93
C TYR A 58 -8.87 0.66 5.03
N GLN A 59 -8.16 0.99 6.10
CA GLN A 59 -7.96 0.10 7.25
C GLN A 59 -9.12 0.20 8.26
N GLN A 60 -9.87 1.31 8.28
CA GLN A 60 -11.02 1.43 9.19
C GLN A 60 -12.13 0.46 8.76
N PRO A 61 -12.63 -0.41 9.66
CA PRO A 61 -13.84 -1.13 9.39
C PRO A 61 -14.96 -0.11 9.19
N ALA A 62 -15.82 -0.34 8.19
CA ALA A 62 -17.06 0.41 8.03
C ALA A 62 -17.97 0.16 9.25
N ASN A 63 -17.75 0.90 10.34
CA ASN A 63 -18.70 1.07 11.43
C ASN A 63 -19.87 1.90 10.88
N LEU A 64 -21.17 1.58 10.97
CA LEU A 64 -21.94 0.59 11.74
C LEU A 64 -23.23 0.28 10.94
N GLU A 65 -23.59 -0.99 10.75
CA GLU A 65 -25.01 -1.35 10.62
C GLU A 65 -25.65 -1.12 12.00
N PRO A 66 -26.74 -0.35 12.13
CA PRO A 66 -27.29 0.05 13.43
C PRO A 66 -28.08 -1.05 14.15
N ASN A 67 -27.95 -2.32 13.76
CA ASN A 67 -28.72 -3.41 14.36
C ASN A 67 -27.80 -4.47 14.97
N GLY A 68 -27.85 -4.53 16.31
CA GLY A 68 -26.86 -5.20 17.14
C GLY A 68 -26.79 -6.71 17.00
N GLN A 69 -25.56 -7.20 16.92
CA GLN A 69 -25.09 -8.44 17.55
C GLN A 69 -23.58 -8.27 17.79
N PRO A 70 -23.05 -8.57 19.00
CA PRO A 70 -21.61 -8.56 19.23
C PRO A 70 -21.02 -9.84 18.63
N GLU A 71 -20.77 -9.85 17.32
CA GLU A 71 -19.99 -10.90 16.69
C GLU A 71 -18.50 -10.67 16.96
N GLN A 72 -18.00 -11.46 17.92
CA GLN A 72 -16.72 -12.17 17.95
C GLN A 72 -15.52 -11.50 17.26
N GLU A 73 -14.47 -11.26 18.08
CA GLU A 73 -13.02 -11.19 17.75
C GLU A 73 -12.65 -10.75 16.33
N PRO A 74 -11.85 -9.67 16.13
CA PRO A 74 -11.52 -9.17 14.79
C PRO A 74 -10.86 -10.28 13.98
N SER A 75 -11.67 -10.98 13.18
CA SER A 75 -11.16 -12.05 12.37
C SER A 75 -10.16 -11.42 11.40
N SER A 76 -8.93 -11.93 11.41
CA SER A 76 -7.82 -11.47 10.57
C SER A 76 -8.14 -11.44 9.06
N LYS A 77 -9.30 -11.99 8.66
CA LYS A 77 -9.86 -12.01 7.31
C LYS A 77 -10.17 -10.61 6.75
N HIS A 78 -10.41 -9.60 7.59
CA HIS A 78 -10.74 -8.24 7.13
C HIS A 78 -9.59 -7.23 7.23
N ALA A 79 -8.38 -7.67 7.55
CA ALA A 79 -7.25 -6.76 7.67
C ALA A 79 -6.71 -6.35 6.29
N LEU A 80 -6.69 -5.04 6.00
CA LEU A 80 -6.06 -4.50 4.80
C LEU A 80 -4.62 -5.03 4.66
N HIS A 81 -4.35 -5.71 3.55
CA HIS A 81 -3.04 -6.29 3.25
C HIS A 81 -2.38 -5.60 2.05
N THR A 82 -3.14 -5.21 1.04
CA THR A 82 -2.62 -4.51 -0.14
C THR A 82 -3.56 -3.39 -0.57
N LEU A 83 -3.01 -2.22 -0.88
CA LEU A 83 -3.71 -1.09 -1.47
C LEU A 83 -3.08 -0.76 -2.81
N ILE A 84 -3.88 -0.75 -3.87
CA ILE A 84 -3.47 -0.46 -5.24
C ILE A 84 -4.16 0.82 -5.67
N VAL A 85 -3.39 1.81 -6.10
CA VAL A 85 -3.87 3.06 -6.67
C VAL A 85 -3.36 3.17 -8.10
N GLU A 86 -4.26 3.11 -9.07
CA GLU A 86 -3.95 3.29 -10.48
C GLU A 86 -4.21 4.74 -10.90
N LEU A 87 -3.16 5.41 -11.38
CA LEU A 87 -3.22 6.76 -11.92
C LEU A 87 -2.88 6.76 -13.41
N GLU A 88 -3.08 7.91 -14.05
CA GLU A 88 -2.82 8.09 -15.48
C GLU A 88 -1.38 7.77 -15.88
N SER A 89 -0.42 8.14 -15.04
CA SER A 89 1.02 8.09 -15.33
C SER A 89 1.82 7.12 -14.45
N SER A 90 1.18 6.49 -13.47
CA SER A 90 1.81 5.58 -12.52
C SER A 90 0.80 4.70 -11.79
N ASN A 91 1.29 3.59 -11.24
CA ASN A 91 0.54 2.78 -10.29
C ASN A 91 1.28 2.81 -8.97
N PHE A 92 0.56 2.87 -7.87
CA PHE A 92 1.10 2.75 -6.53
C PHE A 92 0.55 1.50 -5.88
N LEU A 93 1.44 0.68 -5.33
CA LEU A 93 1.07 -0.52 -4.61
C LEU A 93 1.69 -0.45 -3.23
N VAL A 94 0.85 -0.47 -2.21
CA VAL A 94 1.22 -0.49 -0.79
C VAL A 94 0.89 -1.88 -0.26
N GLN A 95 1.85 -2.57 0.33
CA GLN A 95 1.65 -3.91 0.91
C GLN A 95 2.19 -3.97 2.33
N ARG A 96 1.44 -4.64 3.22
CA ARG A 96 1.84 -4.88 4.60
C ARG A 96 2.87 -6.03 4.65
N ILE A 97 4.06 -5.75 5.20
CA ILE A 97 5.11 -6.76 5.48
C ILE A 97 5.01 -7.25 6.94
N GLN A 98 4.80 -6.32 7.87
CA GLN A 98 4.53 -6.57 9.31
C GLN A 98 3.40 -5.65 9.77
N PRO A 99 2.77 -5.87 10.95
CA PRO A 99 1.64 -5.05 11.42
C PRO A 99 1.89 -3.53 11.29
N ASP A 100 3.06 -3.06 11.70
CA ASP A 100 3.47 -1.65 11.66
C ASP A 100 4.46 -1.32 10.55
N LEU A 101 4.52 -2.13 9.49
CA LEU A 101 5.49 -1.96 8.41
C LEU A 101 4.89 -2.20 7.03
N LEU A 102 4.94 -1.16 6.20
CA LEU A 102 4.44 -1.14 4.84
C LEU A 102 5.59 -1.00 3.84
N LEU A 103 5.50 -1.76 2.74
CA LEU A 103 6.30 -1.57 1.53
C LEU A 103 5.47 -0.87 0.48
N VAL A 104 6.07 0.09 -0.20
CA VAL A 104 5.41 0.79 -1.30
C VAL A 104 6.25 0.77 -2.55
N LEU A 105 5.58 0.48 -3.67
CA LEU A 105 6.11 0.55 -5.02
C LEU A 105 5.39 1.65 -5.81
N GLU A 106 6.14 2.61 -6.33
CA GLU A 106 5.73 3.48 -7.44
C GLU A 106 6.15 2.83 -8.75
N GLY A 107 5.17 2.30 -9.47
CA GLY A 107 5.33 1.67 -10.76
C GLY A 107 5.04 2.61 -11.92
N GLY A 108 5.83 2.54 -12.98
CA GLY A 108 5.55 3.28 -14.21
C GLY A 108 4.57 2.54 -15.11
N VAL A 109 3.76 3.29 -15.85
CA VAL A 109 2.82 2.72 -16.83
C VAL A 109 3.06 3.31 -18.21
N PRO A 110 2.84 2.55 -19.29
CA PRO A 110 2.75 3.10 -20.63
C PRO A 110 1.64 4.15 -20.72
N PRO A 111 1.68 5.06 -21.71
CA PRO A 111 0.61 6.03 -21.93
C PRO A 111 -0.76 5.35 -21.98
N ARG A 112 -1.64 5.72 -21.05
CA ARG A 112 -2.99 5.18 -20.96
C ARG A 112 -3.92 5.87 -21.97
N LYS A 113 -5.05 5.23 -22.29
CA LYS A 113 -6.07 5.83 -23.17
C LYS A 113 -6.70 7.04 -22.48
N LYS A 114 -7.20 8.00 -23.27
CA LYS A 114 -7.93 9.18 -22.75
C LYS A 114 -9.15 8.85 -21.90
N THR A 115 -9.70 7.65 -22.06
CA THR A 115 -10.85 7.14 -21.31
C THR A 115 -10.43 6.37 -20.05
N PHE A 116 -9.17 6.44 -19.64
CA PHE A 116 -8.70 5.75 -18.46
C PHE A 116 -9.22 6.47 -17.21
N GLU A 117 -9.89 5.72 -16.35
CA GLU A 117 -10.37 6.21 -15.06
C GLU A 117 -9.43 5.73 -13.95
N PRO A 118 -8.86 6.64 -13.14
CA PRO A 118 -8.12 6.28 -11.95
C PRO A 118 -8.96 5.44 -10.98
N ARG A 119 -8.34 4.41 -10.40
CA ARG A 119 -9.02 3.44 -9.54
C ARG A 119 -8.18 3.15 -8.29
N THR A 120 -8.87 2.98 -7.17
CA THR A 120 -8.26 2.47 -5.93
C THR A 120 -8.88 1.13 -5.54
N THR A 121 -8.04 0.17 -5.20
CA THR A 121 -8.43 -1.19 -4.81
C THR A 121 -7.74 -1.57 -3.51
N ALA A 122 -8.52 -1.96 -2.52
CA ALA A 122 -8.06 -2.50 -1.25
C ALA A 122 -8.30 -4.02 -1.22
N GLU A 123 -7.28 -4.76 -0.81
CA GLU A 123 -7.28 -6.22 -0.78
C GLU A 123 -6.88 -6.74 0.59
N GLY A 124 -7.52 -7.84 0.99
CA GLY A 124 -7.20 -8.60 2.19
C GLY A 124 -6.03 -9.57 1.99
N PRO A 125 -5.68 -10.36 3.02
CA PRO A 125 -4.52 -11.26 2.99
C PRO A 125 -4.61 -12.34 1.91
N ASP A 126 -5.82 -12.79 1.60
CA ASP A 126 -6.08 -13.82 0.58
C ASP A 126 -6.22 -13.23 -0.85
N GLY A 127 -5.97 -11.93 -1.02
CA GLY A 127 -6.21 -11.21 -2.28
C GLY A 127 -7.67 -10.89 -2.55
N GLU A 128 -8.56 -11.20 -1.59
CA GLU A 128 -9.97 -10.84 -1.65
C GLU A 128 -10.14 -9.32 -1.64
N GLN A 129 -10.97 -8.81 -2.54
CA GLN A 129 -11.17 -7.38 -2.71
C GLN A 129 -12.08 -6.85 -1.58
N LEU A 130 -11.50 -6.12 -0.63
CA LEU A 130 -12.22 -5.54 0.50
C LEU A 130 -13.01 -4.31 0.07
N HIS A 131 -12.41 -3.43 -0.74
CA HIS A 131 -13.05 -2.25 -1.30
C HIS A 131 -12.49 -1.93 -2.69
N SER A 132 -13.36 -1.52 -3.62
CA SER A 132 -12.92 -1.02 -4.92
C SER A 132 -13.69 0.25 -5.25
N THR A 133 -12.99 1.36 -5.38
CA THR A 133 -13.57 2.66 -5.75
C THR A 133 -13.05 3.02 -7.15
N SER A 134 -13.96 3.19 -8.12
CA SER A 134 -13.67 3.97 -9.32
C SER A 134 -14.02 5.41 -8.99
N ARG A 135 -13.01 6.27 -8.83
CA ARG A 135 -13.01 7.76 -8.88
C ARG A 135 -11.86 8.30 -8.02
N ALA A 136 -10.68 8.51 -8.63
CA ALA A 136 -9.74 9.50 -8.10
C ALA A 136 -9.95 10.82 -8.86
N GLU A 137 -10.84 11.67 -8.35
CA GLU A 137 -10.82 13.08 -8.71
C GLU A 137 -9.76 13.77 -7.85
N SER A 138 -8.76 14.30 -8.54
CA SER A 138 -7.78 15.23 -8.02
C SER A 138 -8.48 16.47 -7.47
N THR A 139 -8.57 16.59 -6.14
CA THR A 139 -8.01 17.68 -5.31
C THR A 139 -8.64 17.60 -3.93
N LEU A 140 -7.82 17.74 -2.89
CA LEU A 140 -8.24 17.87 -1.49
C LEU A 140 -9.51 18.71 -1.33
N GLY A 141 -10.60 18.09 -0.86
CA GLY A 141 -11.79 18.78 -0.40
C GLY A 141 -13.10 18.12 -0.85
N THR A 142 -13.95 17.85 0.14
CA THR A 142 -15.39 17.55 0.02
C THR A 142 -15.81 16.20 -0.59
N SER A 143 -16.19 15.31 0.34
CA SER A 143 -17.35 14.41 0.30
C SER A 143 -17.76 13.87 -1.06
N LEU A 144 -17.41 12.61 -1.36
CA LEU A 144 -17.98 11.91 -2.52
C LEU A 144 -18.72 10.64 -2.10
N LEU A 145 -20.04 10.81 -2.24
CA LEU A 145 -21.12 9.87 -2.09
C LEU A 145 -20.97 8.65 -3.01
N SER A 146 -21.40 7.52 -2.47
CA SER A 146 -21.44 6.16 -2.99
C SER A 146 -21.94 5.99 -4.43
N LYS A 147 -21.29 5.11 -5.18
CA LYS A 147 -21.96 4.14 -6.07
C LYS A 147 -21.06 2.95 -6.36
N ALA A 148 -21.51 1.76 -5.96
CA ALA A 148 -20.80 0.50 -6.11
C ALA A 148 -21.14 -0.15 -7.46
N GLU A 149 -20.13 -0.51 -8.24
CA GLU A 149 -20.27 -1.47 -9.34
C GLU A 149 -19.18 -2.55 -9.22
N SER A 150 -19.63 -3.79 -9.05
CA SER A 150 -18.79 -4.98 -8.97
C SER A 150 -18.26 -5.33 -10.36
N SER A 151 -17.03 -4.93 -10.67
CA SER A 151 -16.29 -5.45 -11.83
C SER A 151 -15.10 -6.27 -11.35
N ARG A 152 -15.28 -7.60 -11.43
CA ARG A 152 -14.30 -8.66 -11.16
C ARG A 152 -12.89 -8.28 -11.63
N SER A 153 -11.96 -8.16 -10.69
CA SER A 153 -10.53 -7.97 -10.97
C SER A 153 -9.93 -9.30 -11.44
N THR A 154 -9.83 -9.49 -12.76
CA THR A 154 -8.80 -10.38 -13.30
C THR A 154 -7.60 -9.50 -13.62
N VAL A 155 -6.64 -9.41 -12.69
CA VAL A 155 -5.35 -8.82 -13.00
C VAL A 155 -4.73 -9.71 -14.07
N SER A 156 -4.88 -9.33 -15.33
CA SER A 156 -4.37 -10.11 -16.45
C SER A 156 -2.87 -10.32 -16.24
N ALA A 157 -2.43 -11.58 -16.21
CA ALA A 157 -1.06 -11.99 -15.90
C ALA A 157 0.00 -11.39 -16.85
N GLY A 158 -0.42 -10.79 -17.97
CA GLY A 158 0.43 -10.04 -18.91
C GLY A 158 0.34 -8.51 -18.79
N SER A 159 -0.43 -7.97 -17.85
CA SER A 159 -0.57 -6.53 -17.64
C SER A 159 0.59 -5.95 -16.84
N VAL A 160 0.89 -4.67 -17.06
CA VAL A 160 1.92 -3.93 -16.30
C VAL A 160 1.61 -3.93 -14.80
N LEU A 161 0.32 -3.84 -14.43
CA LEU A 161 -0.10 -3.96 -13.03
C LEU A 161 0.23 -5.34 -12.44
N GLY A 162 -0.03 -6.42 -13.18
CA GLY A 162 0.34 -7.78 -12.76
C GLY A 162 1.85 -7.94 -12.56
N LEU A 163 2.66 -7.27 -13.38
CA LEU A 163 4.10 -7.27 -13.23
C LEU A 163 4.56 -6.46 -11.99
N HIS A 164 3.96 -5.29 -11.73
CA HIS A 164 4.21 -4.54 -10.49
C HIS A 164 3.85 -5.35 -9.26
N ARG A 165 2.69 -6.04 -9.29
CA ARG A 165 2.24 -6.87 -8.18
C ARG A 165 3.22 -8.01 -7.91
N ARG A 166 3.60 -8.76 -8.95
CA ARG A 166 4.59 -9.83 -8.83
C ARG A 166 5.93 -9.34 -8.26
N LYS A 167 6.37 -8.13 -8.63
CA LYS A 167 7.59 -7.52 -8.10
C LYS A 167 7.45 -7.11 -6.64
N LEU A 168 6.33 -6.50 -6.28
CA LEU A 168 6.00 -6.12 -4.90
C LEU A 168 5.97 -7.37 -4.00
N ASP A 169 5.22 -8.40 -4.40
CA ASP A 169 5.09 -9.64 -3.63
C ASP A 169 6.44 -10.33 -3.43
N ALA A 170 7.27 -10.39 -4.49
CA ALA A 170 8.61 -10.97 -4.41
C ALA A 170 9.53 -10.18 -3.46
N MET A 171 9.48 -8.85 -3.50
CA MET A 171 10.27 -8.01 -2.60
C MET A 171 9.77 -8.10 -1.16
N ALA A 172 8.45 -8.08 -0.95
CA ALA A 172 7.83 -8.24 0.36
C ALA A 172 8.18 -9.60 0.98
N ALA A 173 8.13 -10.68 0.20
CA ALA A 173 8.51 -12.02 0.64
C ALA A 173 10.00 -12.11 1.02
N ALA A 174 10.90 -11.53 0.20
CA ALA A 174 12.33 -11.51 0.49
C ALA A 174 12.64 -10.75 1.79
N ILE A 175 12.04 -9.57 1.97
CA ILE A 175 12.21 -8.76 3.19
C ILE A 175 11.61 -9.47 4.41
N SER A 176 10.41 -10.04 4.28
CA SER A 176 9.75 -10.78 5.37
C SER A 176 10.56 -12.00 5.79
N SER A 177 11.13 -12.73 4.83
CA SER A 177 12.00 -13.89 5.09
C SER A 177 13.27 -13.49 5.83
N ASP A 178 13.92 -12.39 5.44
CA ASP A 178 15.11 -11.88 6.11
C ASP A 178 14.80 -11.42 7.54
N PHE A 179 13.65 -10.79 7.76
CA PHE A 179 13.18 -10.43 9.10
C PHE A 179 12.89 -11.66 9.96
N ALA A 180 12.26 -12.70 9.40
CA ALA A 180 12.03 -13.95 10.10
C ALA A 180 13.35 -14.64 10.48
N GLN A 181 14.33 -14.66 9.58
CA GLN A 181 15.65 -15.25 9.82
C GLN A 181 16.44 -14.51 10.89
N THR A 182 16.35 -13.18 10.91
CA THR A 182 17.04 -12.33 11.89
C THR A 182 16.26 -12.16 13.21
N GLY A 183 15.03 -12.67 13.27
CA GLY A 183 14.12 -12.46 14.40
C GLY A 183 13.66 -11.00 14.56
N PHE A 184 13.78 -10.19 13.52
CA PHE A 184 13.38 -8.79 13.56
C PHE A 184 11.85 -8.64 13.56
N LYS A 185 11.33 -8.04 14.63
CA LYS A 185 9.96 -7.54 14.70
C LYS A 185 10.00 -6.02 14.83
N MET A 186 9.20 -5.34 14.03
CA MET A 186 8.96 -3.91 14.22
C MET A 186 8.38 -3.72 15.63
N PRO A 187 8.95 -2.83 16.46
CA PRO A 187 8.37 -2.53 17.77
C PRO A 187 6.95 -2.00 17.57
N GLU A 188 5.99 -2.55 18.31
CA GLU A 188 4.66 -1.97 18.34
C GLU A 188 4.79 -0.57 18.95
N GLU A 189 4.23 0.45 18.28
CA GLU A 189 4.15 1.81 18.83
C GLU A 189 3.09 1.86 19.95
N ASN A 190 3.29 1.08 21.01
CA ASN A 190 2.49 1.16 22.22
C ASN A 190 3.07 2.26 23.11
N ILE A 191 2.82 3.51 22.74
CA ILE A 191 3.14 4.69 23.55
C ILE A 191 1.82 5.21 24.15
N ASN A 192 1.40 4.60 25.25
CA ASN A 192 1.05 5.28 26.52
C ASN A 192 0.39 4.31 27.50
N ASN A 193 1.20 3.55 28.23
CA ASN A 193 0.87 3.13 29.60
C ASN A 193 1.93 3.72 30.54
N TYR A 194 1.92 5.05 30.64
CA TYR A 194 2.45 5.76 31.79
C TYR A 194 1.37 6.78 32.21
N PHE A 195 0.50 6.31 33.11
CA PHE A 195 -0.20 6.98 34.22
C PHE A 195 -1.54 6.31 34.49
#